data_AF-A3I0G2-F1
#
_entry.id   AF-A3I0G2-F1
#
_cell.length_a   1.000
_cell.length_b   1.000
_cell.length_c   1.000
_cell.angle_alpha   90.00
_cell.angle_beta   90.00
_cell.angle_gamma   90.00
#
_symmetry.space_group_name_H-M   'P 1'
#
loop_
_entity.id
_entity.type
_entity.pdbx_description
1 polymer ?
#
loop_
_entity_poly.entity_id
_entity_poly.type
_entity_poly.pdbx_seq_one_letter_code
_entity_poly.pdbx_strand_id
1 'polypeptide(L)'
;MGYIPIFLTMGGACLLFFLTVRNSMQRKLNLQRELSSKLGLNHPELEIILGQIVIPEEISKKWKSIHPDKKLPKKSRELIQALKINRIQYNQLIKKAPYNWVAKASGYSPI
;
A
#
# COMPACT_ATOMS: atom_id res chain seq x y z
N MET A 1 -29.97 -24.79 25.11
CA MET A 1 -29.32 -25.29 23.88
C MET A 1 -29.41 -24.28 22.71
N GLY A 2 -29.26 -22.96 22.94
CA GLY A 2 -29.39 -21.92 21.89
C GLY A 2 -28.15 -21.04 21.70
N TYR A 3 -27.11 -21.23 22.52
CA TYR A 3 -25.91 -20.37 22.50
C TYR A 3 -24.84 -20.84 21.49
N ILE A 4 -24.79 -22.15 21.19
CA ILE A 4 -23.79 -22.73 20.26
C ILE A 4 -23.86 -22.09 18.86
N PRO A 5 -25.06 -21.88 18.24
CA PRO A 5 -25.15 -21.20 16.95
C PRO A 5 -24.66 -19.76 16.97
N ILE A 6 -24.84 -19.04 18.09
CA ILE A 6 -24.40 -17.65 18.24
C ILE A 6 -22.88 -17.56 18.27
N PHE A 7 -22.21 -18.45 19.01
CA PHE A 7 -20.75 -18.50 19.02
C PHE A 7 -20.17 -18.86 17.65
N LEU A 8 -20.82 -19.77 16.92
CA LEU A 8 -20.40 -20.18 15.58
C LEU A 8 -20.50 -19.03 14.58
N THR A 9 -21.63 -18.30 14.57
CA THR A 9 -21.83 -17.16 13.66
C THR A 9 -20.93 -15.99 14.03
N MET A 10 -20.77 -15.68 15.32
CA MET A 10 -19.87 -14.64 15.80
C MET A 10 -18.41 -14.96 15.44
N GLY A 11 -17.96 -16.20 15.68
CA GLY A 11 -16.62 -16.65 15.31
C GLY A 11 -16.38 -16.58 13.80
N GLY A 12 -17.36 -17.01 12.99
CA GLY A 12 -17.32 -16.88 11.54
C GLY A 12 -17.21 -15.43 11.06
N ALA A 13 -17.99 -14.52 11.66
CA ALA A 13 -17.92 -13.09 11.35
C ALA A 13 -16.55 -12.49 11.70
N CYS A 14 -15.98 -12.84 12.86
CA CYS A 14 -14.64 -12.40 13.25
C CYS A 14 -13.56 -12.90 12.27
N LEU A 15 -13.66 -14.14 11.80
CA LEU A 15 -12.73 -14.74 10.84
C LEU A 15 -12.86 -14.04 9.47
N LEU A 16 -14.07 -13.86 8.97
CA LEU A 16 -14.32 -13.14 7.72
C LEU A 16 -13.82 -11.69 7.77
N PHE A 17 -14.03 -11.01 8.90
CA PHE A 17 -13.48 -9.68 9.13
C PHE A 17 -11.95 -9.70 9.04
N PHE A 18 -11.28 -10.61 9.77
CA PHE A 18 -9.82 -10.75 9.74
C PHE A 18 -9.29 -10.98 8.32
N LEU A 19 -9.88 -11.93 7.58
CA LEU A 19 -9.47 -12.23 6.20
C LEU A 19 -9.68 -11.05 5.26
N THR A 20 -10.81 -10.35 5.39
CA THR A 20 -11.13 -9.18 4.57
C THR A 20 -10.10 -8.08 4.77
N VAL A 21 -9.76 -7.77 6.02
CA VAL A 21 -8.75 -6.75 6.34
C VAL A 21 -7.37 -7.18 5.84
N ARG A 22 -6.98 -8.44 6.08
CA ARG A 22 -5.69 -8.98 5.59
C ARG A 22 -5.58 -8.89 4.07
N ASN A 23 -6.63 -9.26 3.34
CA ASN A 23 -6.66 -9.22 1.88
C ASN A 23 -6.63 -7.77 1.36
N SER A 24 -7.38 -6.87 1.99
CA SER A 24 -7.37 -5.44 1.65
C SER A 24 -5.98 -4.82 1.83
N MET A 25 -5.30 -5.14 2.93
CA MET A 25 -3.93 -4.68 3.20
C MET A 25 -2.92 -5.24 2.21
N GLN A 26 -3.00 -6.54 1.91
CA GLN A 26 -2.13 -7.17 0.90
C GLN A 26 -2.33 -6.54 -0.49
N ARG A 27 -3.58 -6.26 -0.87
CA ARG A 27 -3.90 -5.61 -2.14
C ARG A 27 -3.26 -4.24 -2.26
N LYS A 28 -3.26 -3.44 -1.18
CA LYS A 28 -2.61 -2.12 -1.16
C LYS A 28 -1.08 -2.21 -1.28
N LEU A 29 -0.47 -3.20 -0.63
CA LEU A 29 0.97 -3.49 -0.78
C LEU A 29 1.32 -3.86 -2.23
N ASN A 30 0.54 -4.76 -2.83
CA ASN A 30 0.73 -5.16 -4.22
C ASN A 30 0.58 -3.98 -5.17
N LEU A 31 -0.43 -3.11 -4.95
CA LEU A 31 -0.63 -1.90 -5.73
C LEU A 31 0.57 -0.93 -5.62
N GLN A 32 1.18 -0.81 -4.44
CA GLN A 32 2.39 -0.01 -4.24
C GLN A 32 3.57 -0.56 -5.06
N ARG A 33 3.73 -1.90 -5.08
CA ARG A 33 4.75 -2.59 -5.89
C ARG A 33 4.51 -2.44 -7.38
N GLU A 34 3.26 -2.57 -7.83
CA GLU A 34 2.91 -2.40 -9.25
C GLU A 34 3.17 -0.98 -9.73
N LEU A 35 2.77 0.03 -8.95
CA LEU A 35 2.98 1.43 -9.30
C LEU A 35 4.47 1.80 -9.31
N SER A 36 5.27 1.28 -8.38
CA SER A 36 6.73 1.47 -8.38
C SER A 36 7.40 0.79 -9.57
N SER A 37 7.01 -0.44 -9.91
CA SER A 37 7.48 -1.13 -11.12
C SER A 37 7.10 -0.37 -12.40
N LYS A 38 5.86 0.14 -12.51
CA LYS A 38 5.44 0.98 -13.65
C LYS A 38 6.24 2.27 -13.75
N LEU A 39 6.64 2.86 -12.62
CA LEU A 39 7.52 4.03 -12.63
C LEU A 39 8.95 3.67 -13.05
N GLY A 40 9.50 2.56 -12.57
CA GLY A 40 10.82 2.07 -12.97
C GLY A 40 10.90 1.73 -14.47
N LEU A 41 9.85 1.14 -15.05
CA LEU A 41 9.77 0.87 -16.49
C LEU A 41 9.69 2.15 -17.34
N ASN A 42 8.96 3.16 -16.88
CA ASN A 42 8.82 4.43 -17.60
C ASN A 42 10.06 5.32 -17.46
N HIS A 43 10.85 5.12 -16.40
CA HIS A 43 12.03 5.92 -16.06
C HIS A 43 13.13 5.00 -15.52
N PRO A 44 13.77 4.21 -16.40
CA PRO A 44 14.87 3.30 -16.03
C PRO A 44 16.05 4.06 -15.39
N GLU A 45 16.13 5.36 -15.65
CA GLU A 45 17.10 6.33 -15.12
C GLU A 45 17.05 6.51 -13.60
N LEU A 46 15.94 6.13 -12.94
CA LEU A 46 15.76 6.29 -11.49
C LEU A 46 16.39 5.16 -10.67
N GLU A 47 16.95 4.11 -11.30
CA GLU A 47 17.46 2.89 -10.67
C GLU A 47 16.52 2.37 -9.56
N ILE A 48 15.22 2.41 -9.82
CA ILE A 48 14.23 1.84 -8.91
C ILE A 48 14.36 0.33 -9.05
N ILE A 49 14.96 -0.32 -8.05
CA ILE A 49 15.01 -1.77 -7.97
C ILE A 49 13.57 -2.28 -8.03
N LEU A 50 13.25 -2.99 -9.12
CA LEU A 50 11.94 -3.59 -9.36
C LEU A 50 11.47 -4.37 -8.13
N GLY A 51 10.33 -3.97 -7.56
CA GLY A 51 9.75 -4.63 -6.39
C GLY A 51 10.11 -4.02 -5.02
N GLN A 52 11.00 -3.02 -4.94
CA GLN A 52 11.20 -2.26 -3.70
C GLN A 52 10.08 -1.25 -3.47
N ILE A 53 9.65 -1.15 -2.22
CA ILE A 53 8.67 -0.16 -1.77
C ILE A 53 9.40 1.18 -1.65
N VAL A 54 9.40 1.97 -2.71
CA VAL A 54 10.09 3.26 -2.73
C VAL A 54 9.18 4.36 -2.19
N ILE A 55 9.77 5.26 -1.41
CA ILE A 55 9.09 6.42 -0.86
C ILE A 55 8.85 7.44 -1.99
N PRO A 56 7.61 7.92 -2.22
CA PRO A 56 7.30 8.85 -3.32
C PRO A 56 8.12 10.14 -3.31
N GLU A 57 8.53 10.58 -2.11
CA GLU A 57 9.37 11.77 -1.91
C GLU A 57 10.78 11.57 -2.44
N GLU A 58 11.34 10.37 -2.31
CA GLU A 58 12.66 10.02 -2.86
C GLU A 58 12.62 9.97 -4.38
N ILE A 59 11.54 9.45 -4.97
CA ILE A 59 11.33 9.44 -6.43
C ILE A 59 11.31 10.87 -6.98
N SER A 60 10.59 11.77 -6.31
CA SER A 60 10.50 13.18 -6.71
C SER A 60 11.85 13.90 -6.59
N LYS A 61 12.63 13.63 -5.52
CA LYS A 61 13.97 14.20 -5.34
C LYS A 61 14.97 13.68 -6.38
N LYS A 62 15.03 12.37 -6.60
CA LYS A 62 15.89 11.74 -7.62
C LYS A 62 15.54 12.26 -9.02
N TRP A 63 14.26 12.42 -9.33
CA TRP A 63 13.87 12.96 -10.63
C TRP A 63 14.30 14.42 -10.83
N LYS A 64 14.18 15.26 -9.79
CA LYS A 64 14.68 16.65 -9.84
C LYS A 64 16.20 16.75 -9.94
N SER A 65 16.94 15.82 -9.34
CA SER A 65 18.41 15.81 -9.45
C SER A 65 18.89 15.35 -10.82
N ILE A 66 18.19 14.41 -11.45
CA ILE A 66 18.55 13.89 -12.77
C ILE A 66 18.08 14.88 -13.86
N HIS A 67 16.92 15.52 -13.70
CA HIS A 67 16.31 16.40 -14.70
C HIS A 67 15.85 17.74 -14.08
N PRO A 68 16.77 18.68 -13.83
CA PRO A 68 16.43 19.98 -13.22
C PRO A 68 15.52 20.86 -14.10
N ASP A 69 15.57 20.73 -15.43
CA ASP A 69 14.88 21.62 -16.38
C ASP A 69 13.65 21.02 -17.08
N LYS A 70 13.35 19.73 -16.89
CA LYS A 70 12.17 19.10 -17.51
C LYS A 70 11.01 19.08 -16.51
N LYS A 71 9.78 19.22 -17.00
CA LYS A 71 8.56 18.94 -16.20
C LYS A 71 8.27 17.45 -16.26
N LEU A 72 7.89 16.85 -15.12
CA LEU A 72 7.51 15.43 -15.09
C LEU A 72 6.41 15.17 -16.13
N PRO A 73 6.53 14.12 -16.95
CA PRO A 73 5.45 13.70 -17.82
C PRO A 73 4.16 13.51 -17.02
N LYS A 74 3.03 13.94 -17.57
CA LYS A 74 1.72 13.90 -16.89
C LYS A 74 1.41 12.49 -16.33
N LYS A 75 1.69 11.45 -17.12
CA LYS A 75 1.53 10.04 -16.72
C LYS A 75 2.36 9.66 -15.49
N SER A 76 3.60 10.13 -15.40
CA SER A 76 4.50 9.84 -14.29
C SER A 76 4.12 10.62 -13.03
N ARG A 77 3.63 11.86 -13.20
CA ARG A 77 3.06 12.65 -12.10
C ARG A 77 1.83 11.97 -11.51
N GLU A 78 0.94 11.41 -12.34
CA GLU A 78 -0.23 10.65 -11.91
C GLU A 78 0.17 9.39 -11.12
N LEU A 79 1.17 8.65 -11.59
CA LEU A 79 1.69 7.47 -10.90
C LEU A 79 2.28 7.81 -9.51
N ILE A 80 3.05 8.90 -9.39
CA ILE A 80 3.59 9.36 -8.09
C ILE A 80 2.46 9.79 -7.14
N GLN A 81 1.44 10.47 -7.65
CA GLN A 81 0.27 10.83 -6.83
C GLN A 81 -0.47 9.58 -6.34
N ALA A 82 -0.68 8.59 -7.22
CA ALA A 82 -1.30 7.33 -6.85
C ALA A 82 -0.50 6.59 -5.77
N LEU A 83 0.83 6.56 -5.86
CA LEU A 83 1.70 6.00 -4.83
C LEU A 83 1.56 6.73 -3.49
N LYS A 84 1.51 8.06 -3.51
CA LYS A 84 1.35 8.89 -2.30
C LYS A 84 0.01 8.62 -1.63
N ILE A 85 -1.07 8.60 -2.41
CA ILE A 85 -2.42 8.32 -1.91
C ILE A 85 -2.49 6.92 -1.31
N ASN A 86 -1.96 5.92 -2.00
CA ASN A 86 -1.97 4.54 -1.54
C ASN A 86 -1.19 4.37 -0.22
N ARG A 87 -0.02 4.99 -0.10
CA ARG A 87 0.78 5.03 1.14
C ARG A 87 -0.03 5.62 2.31
N ILE A 88 -0.66 6.77 2.12
CA ILE A 88 -1.46 7.43 3.16
C ILE A 88 -2.61 6.52 3.60
N GLN A 89 -3.37 5.96 2.64
CA GLN A 89 -4.49 5.07 2.94
C GLN A 89 -4.04 3.81 3.67
N TYR A 90 -2.92 3.21 3.26
CA TYR A 90 -2.36 2.03 3.90
C TYR A 90 -1.95 2.31 5.34
N ASN A 91 -1.24 3.40 5.59
CA ASN A 91 -0.81 3.80 6.93
C ASN A 91 -2.00 4.16 7.83
N GLN A 92 -3.05 4.76 7.28
CA GLN A 92 -4.30 5.02 8.00
C GLN A 92 -4.98 3.72 8.44
N LEU A 93 -5.01 2.70 7.58
CA LEU A 93 -5.57 1.38 7.93
C LEU A 93 -4.77 0.70 9.05
N ILE A 94 -3.45 0.85 9.07
CA ILE A 94 -2.62 0.29 10.16
C ILE A 94 -2.93 0.96 11.50
N LYS A 95 -3.16 2.28 11.50
CA LYS A 95 -3.38 3.04 12.74
C LYS A 95 -4.81 2.94 13.27
N LYS A 96 -5.80 2.75 12.40
CA LYS A 96 -7.23 2.81 12.75
C LYS A 96 -7.72 1.50 13.40
N ALA A 97 -8.38 1.58 14.55
CA ALA A 97 -9.12 0.45 15.12
C ALA A 97 -10.44 0.21 14.33
N PRO A 98 -10.94 -1.04 14.18
CA PRO A 98 -10.37 -2.31 14.63
C PRO A 98 -9.39 -2.94 13.61
N TYR A 99 -8.85 -2.19 12.65
CA TYR A 99 -7.93 -2.74 11.64
C TYR A 99 -6.51 -2.93 12.19
N ASN A 100 -6.12 -2.12 13.17
CA ASN A 100 -4.79 -2.11 13.78
C ASN A 100 -4.35 -3.47 14.37
N TRP A 101 -5.26 -4.22 15.00
CA TRP A 101 -4.93 -5.51 15.59
C TRP A 101 -4.71 -6.57 14.51
N VAL A 102 -5.50 -6.53 13.42
CA VAL A 102 -5.28 -7.40 12.25
C VAL A 102 -3.95 -7.08 11.60
N ALA A 103 -3.59 -5.79 11.52
CA ALA A 103 -2.31 -5.35 10.99
C ALA A 103 -1.15 -5.89 11.83
N LYS A 104 -1.22 -5.76 13.16
CA LYS A 104 -0.22 -6.32 14.09
C LYS A 104 -0.13 -7.84 14.00
N ALA A 105 -1.26 -8.54 14.01
CA ALA A 105 -1.31 -10.00 13.93
C ALA A 105 -0.78 -10.55 12.59
N SER A 106 -0.92 -9.79 11.50
CA SER A 106 -0.45 -10.16 10.18
C SER A 106 0.98 -9.68 9.85
N GLY A 107 1.65 -8.96 10.77
CA GLY A 107 2.99 -8.41 10.55
C GLY A 107 3.07 -7.21 9.60
N TYR A 108 1.95 -6.52 9.35
CA TYR A 108 1.95 -5.32 8.50
C TYR A 108 2.53 -4.10 9.23
N SER A 109 3.46 -3.42 8.59
CA SER A 109 4.15 -2.23 9.11
C SER A 109 3.94 -1.02 8.20
N PRO A 110 3.93 0.21 8.73
CA PRO A 110 3.79 1.43 7.92
C PRO A 110 4.87 1.55 6.85
N ILE A 111 4.51 2.19 5.74
CA ILE A 111 5.36 2.49 4.58
C ILE A 111 5.62 3.99 4.52
#